data_AF-A0A2T4S2P4-F1
#
_entry.id   AF-A0A2T4S2P4-F1
#
_cell.length_a   1.000
_cell.length_b   1.000
_cell.length_c   1.000
_cell.angle_alpha   90.00
_cell.angle_beta   90.00
_cell.angle_gamma   90.00
#
_symmetry.space_group_name_H-M   'P 1'
#
loop_
_entity.id
_entity.type
_entity.pdbx_description
1 polymer ?
#
loop_
_entity_poly.entity_id
_entity_poly.type
_entity_poly.pdbx_seq_one_letter_code
_entity_poly.pdbx_strand_id
1 'polypeptide(L)'
;DSTEVDAVNLVKLSDESVTQEVTFEQQDNQLWIPSDALNVDFDFNLQVIYDHYKPFLVHMMLPSIMENHALKRQGQKVEFVSTQQEQASSAEPNEVDTTKYYAENPGEVWATKKFKVYGDTEFTQEQAQSMEVGEVFNVSEIQY
;
A
#
# COMPACT_ATOMS: atom_id res chain seq x y z
N ASP A 1 4.58 16.42 26.61
CA ASP A 1 3.93 16.07 25.34
C ASP A 1 3.87 14.56 25.22
N SER A 2 2.66 13.99 25.24
CA SER A 2 2.43 12.58 24.91
C SER A 2 1.92 12.53 23.47
N THR A 3 2.63 11.84 22.59
CA THR A 3 2.12 11.51 21.27
C THR A 3 1.09 10.40 21.43
N GLU A 4 -0.13 10.62 20.98
CA GLU A 4 -1.21 9.62 21.01
C GLU A 4 -1.36 9.01 19.61
N VAL A 5 -1.30 7.68 19.54
CA VAL A 5 -1.60 6.95 18.31
C VAL A 5 -3.09 6.66 18.29
N ASP A 6 -3.77 7.05 17.21
CA ASP A 6 -5.21 6.85 17.06
C ASP A 6 -5.53 5.51 16.41
N ALA A 7 -4.70 5.07 15.45
CA ALA A 7 -4.92 3.84 14.71
C ALA A 7 -3.62 3.25 14.15
N VAL A 8 -3.64 1.94 13.94
CA VAL A 8 -2.59 1.18 13.25
C VAL A 8 -3.24 0.31 12.18
N ASN A 9 -2.72 0.39 10.97
CA ASN A 9 -3.29 -0.21 9.78
C ASN A 9 -2.26 -1.10 9.08
N LEU A 10 -2.71 -2.27 8.62
CA LEU A 10 -2.01 -3.09 7.64
C LEU A 10 -2.49 -2.66 6.26
N VAL A 11 -1.58 -2.16 5.43
CA VAL A 11 -1.88 -1.69 4.08
C VAL A 11 -1.23 -2.63 3.08
N LYS A 12 -2.03 -3.28 2.23
CA LYS A 12 -1.54 -4.26 1.27
C LYS A 12 -0.49 -3.66 0.32
N LEU A 13 0.57 -4.41 0.04
CA LEU A 13 1.58 -3.99 -0.94
C LEU A 13 0.94 -3.87 -2.33
N SER A 14 1.26 -2.78 -3.03
CA SER A 14 0.76 -2.45 -4.36
C SER A 14 -0.76 -2.19 -4.47
N ASP A 15 -1.50 -2.23 -3.38
CA ASP A 15 -2.94 -1.94 -3.34
C ASP A 15 -3.35 -1.26 -2.03
N GLU A 16 -3.26 0.07 -2.00
CA GLU A 16 -3.60 0.87 -0.82
C GLU A 16 -5.11 0.89 -0.51
N SER A 17 -5.96 0.41 -1.42
CA SER A 17 -7.41 0.31 -1.16
C SER A 17 -7.76 -0.82 -0.18
N VAL A 18 -6.87 -1.82 -0.08
CA VAL A 18 -6.98 -2.91 0.88
C VAL A 18 -6.22 -2.52 2.15
N THR A 19 -6.98 -2.07 3.13
CA THR A 19 -6.48 -1.66 4.44
C THR A 19 -7.25 -2.37 5.55
N GLN A 20 -6.52 -2.86 6.55
CA GLN A 20 -7.08 -3.51 7.74
C GLN A 20 -6.54 -2.84 9.00
N GLU A 21 -7.44 -2.27 9.81
CA GLU A 21 -7.09 -1.74 11.12
C GLU A 21 -6.80 -2.88 12.11
N VAL A 22 -5.79 -2.71 12.96
CA VAL A 22 -5.39 -3.67 13.99
C VAL A 22 -5.40 -3.04 15.36
N THR A 23 -5.72 -3.86 16.36
CA THR A 23 -5.60 -3.47 17.77
C THR A 23 -4.14 -3.32 18.16
N PHE A 24 -3.84 -2.36 19.03
CA PHE A 24 -2.51 -2.14 19.57
C PHE A 24 -2.57 -1.66 21.02
N GLU A 25 -1.46 -1.79 21.73
CA GLU A 25 -1.24 -1.18 23.04
C GLU A 25 -0.08 -0.19 22.95
N GLN A 26 -0.25 1.00 23.52
CA GLN A 26 0.79 2.01 23.61
C GLN A 26 1.30 2.11 25.05
N GLN A 27 2.57 1.82 25.26
CA GLN A 27 3.23 1.96 26.56
C GLN A 27 4.68 2.42 26.38
N ASP A 28 5.13 3.37 27.19
CA ASP A 28 6.55 3.80 27.24
C ASP A 28 7.15 4.16 25.87
N ASN A 29 6.37 4.88 25.04
CA ASN A 29 6.74 5.27 23.68
C ASN A 29 7.01 4.07 22.74
N GLN A 30 6.42 2.92 23.05
CA GLN A 30 6.42 1.71 22.24
C GLN A 30 4.99 1.36 21.86
N LEU A 31 4.85 0.79 20.68
CA LEU A 31 3.58 0.33 20.14
C LEU A 31 3.64 -1.19 19.97
N TRP A 32 2.75 -1.88 20.67
CA TRP A 32 2.66 -3.33 20.71
C TRP A 32 1.46 -3.79 19.91
N ILE A 33 1.69 -4.61 18.89
CA ILE A 33 0.64 -5.19 18.06
C ILE A 33 0.61 -6.70 18.37
N PRO A 34 -0.55 -7.28 18.72
CA PRO A 34 -0.67 -8.73 18.90
C PRO A 34 -0.23 -9.46 17.63
N SER A 35 0.60 -10.50 17.76
CA SER A 35 1.12 -11.23 16.59
C SER A 35 0.02 -11.85 15.73
N ASP A 36 -1.08 -12.28 16.35
CA ASP A 36 -2.23 -12.83 15.62
C ASP A 36 -2.91 -11.79 14.72
N ALA A 37 -2.84 -10.50 15.08
CA ALA A 37 -3.37 -9.43 14.25
C ALA A 37 -2.56 -9.21 12.97
N LEU A 38 -1.32 -9.74 12.90
CA LEU A 38 -0.45 -9.69 11.74
C LEU A 38 -0.62 -10.92 10.81
N ASN A 39 -1.49 -11.87 11.17
CA ASN A 39 -1.72 -13.09 10.41
C ASN A 39 -2.74 -12.86 9.28
N VAL A 40 -2.31 -12.18 8.23
CA VAL A 40 -3.10 -11.86 7.03
C VAL A 40 -2.61 -12.64 5.81
N ASP A 41 -3.42 -12.74 4.76
CA ASP A 41 -3.13 -13.48 3.52
C ASP A 41 -2.48 -12.62 2.42
N PHE A 42 -2.03 -11.41 2.78
CA PHE A 42 -1.37 -10.48 1.86
C PHE A 42 -0.12 -9.85 2.48
N ASP A 43 0.88 -9.57 1.65
CA ASP A 43 2.03 -8.74 2.04
C ASP A 43 1.58 -7.32 2.38
N PHE A 44 2.15 -6.72 3.42
CA PHE A 44 1.65 -5.43 3.94
C PHE A 44 2.75 -4.47 4.42
N ASN A 45 2.38 -3.18 4.48
CA ASN A 45 3.07 -2.16 5.25
C ASN A 45 2.32 -1.89 6.55
N LEU A 46 3.04 -1.41 7.56
CA LEU A 46 2.43 -0.77 8.73
C LEU A 46 2.23 0.72 8.46
N GLN A 47 1.00 1.18 8.67
CA GLN A 47 0.64 2.59 8.67
C GLN A 47 0.13 2.96 10.06
N VAL A 48 0.54 4.12 10.56
CA VAL A 48 0.11 4.63 11.86
C VAL A 48 -0.57 5.98 11.66
N ILE A 49 -1.65 6.23 12.39
CA ILE A 49 -2.36 7.52 12.44
C ILE A 49 -2.14 8.11 13.82
N TYR A 50 -1.71 9.37 13.88
CA TYR A 50 -1.53 10.13 15.11
C TYR A 50 -2.16 11.52 14.98
N ASP A 51 -2.51 12.11 16.12
CA ASP A 51 -3.15 13.42 16.23
C ASP A 51 -4.36 13.59 15.27
N HIS A 52 -5.11 12.51 15.07
CA HIS A 52 -6.36 12.38 14.32
C HIS A 52 -6.29 12.72 12.82
N TYR A 53 -5.11 12.97 12.25
CA TYR A 53 -5.07 13.66 10.96
C TYR A 53 -4.06 13.18 9.93
N LYS A 54 -2.96 12.51 10.32
CA LYS A 54 -1.92 12.15 9.33
C LYS A 54 -1.49 10.68 9.40
N PRO A 55 -1.89 9.85 8.41
CA PRO A 55 -1.32 8.53 8.26
C PRO A 55 0.16 8.64 7.84
N PHE A 56 1.01 7.82 8.43
CA PHE A 56 2.41 7.69 8.05
C PHE A 56 2.82 6.22 7.95
N LEU A 57 3.60 5.89 6.92
CA LEU A 57 4.18 4.56 6.79
C LEU A 57 5.33 4.39 7.75
N VAL A 58 5.39 3.23 8.40
CA VAL A 58 6.49 2.88 9.31
C VAL A 58 7.72 2.53 8.47
N HIS A 59 8.83 3.18 8.79
CA HIS A 59 10.14 2.90 8.20
C HIS A 59 11.07 2.33 9.27
N MET A 60 11.90 1.35 8.91
CA MET A 60 12.93 0.79 9.79
C MET A 60 14.29 1.40 9.49
N MET A 61 15.07 1.51 10.56
CA MET A 61 16.50 1.67 10.49
C MET A 61 17.13 0.28 10.65
N LEU A 62 18.01 -0.12 9.73
CA LEU A 62 18.77 -1.36 9.87
C LEU A 62 19.53 -1.38 11.22
N PRO A 63 19.69 -2.55 11.86
CA PRO A 63 20.43 -2.68 13.12
C PRO A 63 21.79 -1.97 13.04
N SER A 64 22.08 -1.12 14.02
CA SER A 64 23.21 -0.18 13.99
C SER A 64 24.60 -0.80 14.19
N ILE A 65 24.77 -2.10 13.98
CA ILE A 65 26.02 -2.84 14.29
C ILE A 65 27.21 -2.44 13.38
N MET A 66 27.00 -1.61 12.35
CA MET A 66 28.09 -1.17 11.48
C MET A 66 28.61 0.21 11.90
N GLU A 67 29.69 0.24 12.68
CA GLU A 67 30.30 1.45 13.27
C GLU A 67 30.86 2.48 12.27
N ASN A 68 30.91 2.21 10.97
CA ASN A 68 31.49 3.15 10.01
C ASN A 68 30.80 3.12 8.66
N HIS A 69 29.81 3.98 8.44
CA HIS A 69 29.51 4.45 7.09
C HIS A 69 29.03 5.90 7.06
N ALA A 70 29.72 6.71 6.25
CA ALA A 70 29.41 8.10 5.92
C ALA A 70 28.27 8.23 4.90
N LEU A 71 27.21 7.44 5.02
CA LEU A 71 26.04 7.52 4.16
C LEU A 71 24.90 8.22 4.89
N LYS A 72 24.31 9.25 4.27
CA LYS A 72 23.05 9.85 4.74
C LYS A 72 21.94 8.80 4.60
N ARG A 73 21.65 8.08 5.68
CA ARG A 73 20.67 6.98 5.67
C ARG A 73 19.27 7.56 5.48
N GLN A 74 18.62 7.22 4.37
CA GLN A 74 17.18 7.37 4.21
C GLN A 74 16.54 6.15 4.88
N GLY A 75 15.53 6.34 5.74
CA GLY A 75 14.82 5.22 6.37
C GLY A 75 14.27 4.27 5.30
N GLN A 76 14.37 2.96 5.54
CA GLN A 76 13.84 1.97 4.60
C GLN A 76 12.39 1.70 4.95
N LYS A 77 11.51 1.74 3.94
CA LYS A 77 10.11 1.34 4.08
C LYS A 77 10.05 -0.11 4.56
N VAL A 78 9.23 -0.37 5.59
CA VAL A 78 9.08 -1.72 6.13
C VAL A 78 7.98 -2.45 5.39
N GLU A 79 8.34 -3.53 4.72
CA GLU A 79 7.41 -4.42 4.04
C GLU A 79 7.44 -5.79 4.73
N PHE A 80 6.27 -6.32 5.07
CA PHE A 80 6.10 -7.62 5.71
C PHE A 80 5.54 -8.61 4.69
N VAL A 81 6.19 -9.76 4.58
CA VAL A 81 5.76 -10.86 3.72
C VAL A 81 4.82 -11.76 4.51
N SER A 82 3.65 -12.07 3.94
CA SER A 82 2.71 -13.00 4.57
C SER A 82 3.21 -14.44 4.43
N THR A 83 3.27 -15.14 5.57
CA THR A 83 3.60 -16.58 5.59
C THR A 83 2.50 -17.46 4.96
N GLN A 84 1.26 -16.95 4.84
CA GLN A 84 0.18 -17.64 4.13
C GLN A 84 0.37 -17.53 2.61
N GLN A 85 0.92 -16.42 2.13
CA GLN A 85 1.19 -16.19 0.72
C GLN A 85 2.36 -17.05 0.20
N GLU A 86 3.37 -17.33 1.04
CA GLU A 86 4.49 -18.24 0.74
C GLU A 86 4.03 -19.69 0.46
N GLN A 87 2.94 -20.14 1.09
CA GLN A 87 2.39 -21.49 0.86
C GLN A 87 1.64 -21.59 -0.48
N ALA A 88 1.16 -20.47 -1.04
CA ALA A 88 0.45 -20.43 -2.31
C ALA A 88 1.35 -20.23 -3.54
N SER A 89 2.60 -19.80 -3.36
CA SER A 89 3.51 -19.34 -4.42
C SER A 89 4.51 -20.40 -4.91
N SER A 90 4.32 -21.67 -4.55
CA SER A 90 5.09 -22.83 -5.03
C SER A 90 4.52 -23.50 -6.30
N ALA A 91 3.50 -22.90 -6.93
CA ALA A 91 2.98 -23.34 -8.23
C ALA A 91 3.70 -22.62 -9.38
N GLU A 92 4.00 -23.36 -10.45
CA GLU A 92 4.54 -22.88 -11.74
C GLU A 92 3.82 -21.62 -12.26
N PRO A 93 4.41 -20.82 -13.18
CA PRO A 93 3.81 -19.57 -13.65
C PRO A 93 2.43 -19.85 -14.26
N ASN A 94 1.41 -19.69 -13.44
CA ASN A 94 0.03 -19.90 -13.84
C ASN A 94 -0.31 -18.89 -14.93
N GLU A 95 -1.05 -19.36 -15.93
CA GLU A 95 -1.73 -18.49 -16.90
C GLU A 95 -2.35 -17.29 -16.17
N VAL A 96 -2.30 -16.10 -16.80
CA VAL A 96 -2.84 -14.87 -16.21
C VAL A 96 -4.29 -15.14 -15.81
N ASP A 97 -4.53 -15.24 -14.51
CA ASP A 97 -5.84 -15.52 -13.97
C ASP A 97 -6.73 -14.28 -14.17
N THR A 98 -7.43 -14.27 -15.29
CA THR A 98 -8.28 -13.15 -15.72
C THR A 98 -9.43 -12.91 -14.75
N THR A 99 -9.74 -13.84 -13.83
CA THR A 99 -10.78 -13.66 -12.80
C THR A 99 -10.39 -12.63 -11.74
N LYS A 100 -9.10 -12.25 -11.66
CA LYS A 100 -8.59 -11.24 -10.72
C LYS A 100 -8.72 -9.81 -11.21
N TYR A 101 -9.15 -9.60 -12.45
CA TYR A 101 -9.27 -8.28 -13.06
C TYR A 101 -10.74 -7.87 -13.14
N TYR A 102 -10.99 -6.57 -12.97
CA TYR A 102 -12.29 -5.99 -13.28
C TYR A 102 -12.52 -6.11 -14.79
N ALA A 103 -13.37 -7.04 -15.21
CA ALA A 103 -13.76 -7.24 -16.60
C ALA A 103 -15.06 -6.50 -16.97
N GLU A 104 -15.72 -5.91 -15.99
CA GLU A 104 -16.96 -5.16 -16.18
C GLU A 104 -16.68 -3.65 -16.13
N ASN A 105 -17.32 -2.91 -17.02
CA ASN A 105 -17.21 -1.46 -17.04
C ASN A 105 -17.89 -0.89 -15.77
N PRO A 106 -17.15 -0.20 -14.88
CA PRO A 106 -17.68 0.32 -13.62
C PRO A 106 -18.62 1.53 -13.81
N GLY A 107 -18.70 2.12 -15.01
CA GLY A 107 -19.48 3.31 -15.28
C GLY A 107 -18.78 4.56 -14.74
N GLU A 108 -19.21 5.06 -13.58
CA GLU A 108 -18.67 6.29 -13.00
C GLU A 108 -17.63 5.98 -11.92
N VAL A 109 -16.47 6.64 -12.00
CA VAL A 109 -15.36 6.48 -11.06
C VAL A 109 -14.75 7.84 -10.71
N TRP A 110 -13.87 7.84 -9.71
CA TRP A 110 -13.12 9.02 -9.30
C TRP A 110 -11.62 8.74 -9.13
N ALA A 111 -10.80 9.76 -9.35
CA ALA A 111 -9.35 9.65 -9.24
C ALA A 111 -8.89 9.74 -7.78
N THR A 112 -8.30 8.68 -7.25
CA THR A 112 -7.69 8.68 -5.90
C THR A 112 -6.27 9.26 -5.89
N LYS A 113 -5.60 9.28 -7.06
CA LYS A 113 -4.26 9.82 -7.27
C LYS A 113 -4.24 10.61 -8.58
N LYS A 114 -3.30 11.55 -8.71
CA LYS A 114 -3.06 12.27 -9.96
C LYS A 114 -2.42 11.34 -10.99
N PHE A 115 -2.95 11.30 -12.22
CA PHE A 115 -2.40 10.49 -13.31
C PHE A 115 -2.53 11.16 -14.68
N LYS A 116 -1.73 10.70 -15.64
CA LYS A 116 -1.70 11.16 -17.03
C LYS A 116 -2.68 10.35 -17.88
N VAL A 117 -3.29 11.00 -18.87
CA VAL A 117 -4.17 10.33 -19.84
C VAL A 117 -3.39 10.02 -21.11
N TYR A 118 -3.59 8.83 -21.67
CA TYR A 118 -2.96 8.37 -22.90
C TYR A 118 -4.02 8.07 -23.95
N GLY A 119 -3.69 8.30 -25.23
CA GLY A 119 -4.57 8.06 -26.36
C GLY A 119 -4.49 6.65 -26.93
N ASP A 120 -3.61 5.81 -26.40
CA ASP A 120 -3.30 4.47 -26.85
C ASP A 120 -3.05 3.52 -25.67
N THR A 121 -3.26 2.22 -25.92
CA THR A 121 -3.06 1.14 -24.93
C THR A 121 -1.60 0.86 -24.60
N GLU A 122 -0.66 1.30 -25.45
CA GLU A 122 0.79 1.14 -25.25
C GLU A 122 1.41 2.31 -24.46
N PHE A 123 0.60 3.26 -23.99
CA PHE A 123 1.02 4.43 -23.21
C PHE A 123 2.09 5.29 -23.90
N THR A 124 2.05 5.39 -25.23
CA THR A 124 3.04 6.13 -26.03
C THR A 124 2.60 7.56 -26.38
N GLN A 125 1.31 7.81 -26.49
CA GLN A 125 0.70 9.08 -26.90
C GLN A 125 0.02 9.76 -25.70
N GLU A 126 0.83 10.38 -24.86
CA GLU A 126 0.35 11.22 -23.76
C GLU A 126 -0.54 12.36 -24.28
N GLN A 127 -1.73 12.49 -23.70
CA GLN A 127 -2.66 13.57 -23.98
C GLN A 127 -2.33 14.79 -23.11
N ALA A 128 -2.77 15.97 -23.55
CA ALA A 128 -2.58 17.20 -22.78
C ALA A 128 -3.37 17.20 -21.45
N GLN A 129 -4.33 16.29 -21.30
CA GLN A 129 -5.17 16.15 -20.11
C GLN A 129 -4.48 15.28 -19.05
N SER A 130 -4.55 15.72 -17.80
CA SER A 130 -4.25 14.92 -16.61
C SER A 130 -5.44 14.91 -15.68
N MET A 131 -5.63 13.83 -14.94
CA MET A 131 -6.68 13.71 -13.94
C MET A 131 -6.16 14.15 -12.57
N GLU A 132 -6.89 15.01 -11.89
CA GLU A 132 -6.56 15.47 -10.53
C GLU A 132 -7.22 14.60 -9.46
N VAL A 133 -6.69 14.64 -8.24
CA VAL A 133 -7.28 13.89 -7.11
C VAL A 133 -8.69 14.40 -6.83
N GLY A 134 -9.65 13.47 -6.71
CA GLY A 134 -11.07 13.74 -6.47
C GLY A 134 -11.88 14.04 -7.72
N GLU A 135 -11.25 14.06 -8.91
CA GLU A 135 -11.96 14.28 -10.18
C GLU A 135 -12.81 13.05 -10.55
N VAL A 136 -14.09 13.28 -10.89
CA VAL A 136 -15.06 12.25 -11.28
C VAL A 136 -15.11 12.15 -12.81
N PHE A 137 -15.10 10.93 -13.33
CA PHE A 137 -15.13 10.67 -14.77
C PHE A 137 -15.84 9.35 -15.10
N ASN A 138 -16.33 9.24 -16.33
CA ASN A 138 -17.00 8.05 -16.83
C ASN A 138 -16.03 7.16 -17.60
N VAL A 139 -16.13 5.85 -17.37
CA VAL A 139 -15.42 4.81 -18.10
C VAL A 139 -16.29 4.37 -19.27
N SER A 140 -15.78 4.53 -20.50
CA SER A 140 -16.51 4.15 -21.72
C SER A 140 -16.44 2.65 -21.98
N GLU A 141 -15.25 2.06 -21.85
CA GLU A 141 -14.95 0.65 -22.09
C GLU A 141 -13.61 0.25 -21.46
N ILE A 142 -13.35 -1.07 -21.41
CA ILE A 142 -12.07 -1.65 -20.98
C ILE A 142 -11.42 -2.27 -22.22
N GLN A 143 -10.17 -1.91 -22.50
CA GLN A 143 -9.39 -2.44 -23.64
C GLN A 143 -8.25 -3.35 -23.16
N TYR A 144 -7.90 -4.35 -23.98
CA TYR A 144 -6.86 -5.37 -23.74
C TYR A 144 -5.72 -5.26 -24.75
#